data_AF-A0A852C1W7-F1
#
_entry.id   AF-A0A852C1W7-F1
#
_cell.length_a   1.000
_cell.length_b   1.000
_cell.length_c   1.000
_cell.angle_alpha   90.00
_cell.angle_beta   90.00
_cell.angle_gamma   90.00
#
_symmetry.space_group_name_H-M   'P 1'
#
loop_
_entity.id
_entity.type
_entity.pdbx_description
1 polymer ?
#
loop_
_entity_poly.entity_id
_entity_poly.type
_entity_poly.pdbx_seq_one_letter_code
_entity_poly.pdbx_strand_id
1 'polypeptide(L)' 'ALVCLPSSMRAALDRRYLELQGYSVWNVSLPHAGCSPTVTAAEVVFSIPYNGCGTRREV' A
#
# COMPACT_ATOMS: atom_id res chain seq x y z
N ALA A 1 8.00 -4.31 -2.48
CA ALA A 1 8.59 -3.47 -3.54
C ALA A 1 7.81 -2.17 -3.70
N LEU A 2 8.48 -1.06 -4.03
CA LEU A 2 7.86 0.22 -4.36
C LEU A 2 8.15 0.55 -5.83
N VAL A 3 7.13 0.91 -6.59
CA VAL A 3 7.24 1.27 -8.01
C VAL A 3 6.55 2.60 -8.25
N CYS A 4 7.23 3.52 -8.93
CA CYS A 4 6.66 4.79 -9.35
C CYS A 4 6.07 4.63 -10.76
N LEU A 5 4.75 4.76 -10.86
CA LEU A 5 4.02 4.85 -12.13
C LEU A 5 3.82 6.33 -12.49
N PRO A 6 3.41 6.66 -13.73
CA PRO A 6 3.23 8.05 -14.15
C PRO A 6 2.20 8.84 -13.33
N SER A 7 1.16 8.19 -12.80
CA SER A 7 0.05 8.85 -12.08
C SER A 7 -0.09 8.43 -10.60
N SER A 8 0.65 7.41 -10.17
CA SER A 8 0.57 6.86 -8.82
C SER A 8 1.84 6.10 -8.43
N MET A 9 2.00 5.80 -7.16
CA MET A 9 2.96 4.83 -6.66
C MET A 9 2.25 3.53 -6.35
N ARG A 10 2.88 2.40 -6.68
CA ARG A 10 2.43 1.07 -6.28
C ARG A 10 3.36 0.53 -5.21
N ALA A 11 2.83 0.25 -4.03
CA ALA A 11 3.55 -0.44 -2.96
C ALA A 11 2.99 -1.85 -2.81
N ALA A 12 3.84 -2.87 -2.98
CA ALA A 12 3.48 -4.27 -2.79
C ALA A 12 4.28 -4.86 -1.63
N LEU A 13 3.58 -5.46 -0.67
CA LEU A 13 4.14 -6.14 0.49
C LEU A 13 3.88 -7.64 0.35
N ASP A 14 4.87 -8.47 0.69
CA ASP A 14 4.67 -9.91 0.72
C ASP A 14 3.74 -10.28 1.89
N ARG A 15 2.67 -11.01 1.58
CA ARG A 15 1.66 -11.39 2.57
C ARG A 15 2.23 -12.35 3.61
N ARG A 16 3.05 -13.32 3.20
CA ARG A 16 3.60 -14.33 4.11
C ARG A 16 4.56 -13.69 5.09
N TYR A 17 5.35 -12.71 4.63
CA TYR A 17 6.23 -11.93 5.49
C TYR A 17 5.45 -11.21 6.59
N LEU A 18 4.33 -10.55 6.26
CA LEU A 18 3.48 -9.89 7.25
C LEU A 18 2.90 -10.89 8.26
N GLU A 19 2.35 -12.01 7.79
CA GLU A 19 1.79 -13.06 8.65
C GLU A 19 2.85 -13.69 9.57
N LEU A 20 4.07 -13.93 9.07
CA LEU A 20 5.20 -14.46 9.85
C LEU A 20 5.66 -13.51 10.96
N GLN A 21 5.52 -12.21 10.77
CA GLN A 21 5.80 -11.20 11.79
C GLN A 21 4.62 -10.99 12.77
N GLY A 22 3.53 -11.75 12.61
CA GLY A 22 2.34 -11.65 13.45
C GLY A 22 1.40 -10.49 13.07
N TYR A 23 1.61 -9.86 11.90
CA TYR A 23 0.72 -8.81 11.42
C TYR A 23 -0.47 -9.40 10.67
N SER A 24 -1.68 -8.90 11.00
CA SER A 24 -2.87 -9.18 10.20
C SER A 24 -2.83 -8.34 8.93
N VAL A 25 -2.86 -8.99 7.76
CA VAL A 25 -2.95 -8.33 6.45
C VAL A 25 -4.20 -7.44 6.30
N TRP A 26 -5.24 -7.68 7.09
CA TRP A 26 -6.47 -6.87 7.10
C TRP A 26 -6.36 -5.59 7.93
N ASN A 27 -5.37 -5.50 8.82
CA ASN A 27 -5.11 -4.33 9.66
C ASN A 27 -4.02 -3.41 9.09
N VAL A 28 -3.55 -3.67 7.87
CA VAL A 28 -2.59 -2.79 7.19
C VAL A 28 -3.38 -1.77 6.37
N SER A 29 -3.26 -0.49 6.71
CA SER A 29 -3.97 0.59 6.02
C SER A 29 -3.13 1.86 5.92
N LEU A 30 -3.47 2.70 4.95
CA LEU A 30 -2.97 4.07 4.88
C LEU A 30 -3.94 4.98 5.65
N PRO A 31 -3.47 6.06 6.29
CA PRO A 31 -4.25 6.87 7.22
C PRO A 31 -5.34 7.74 6.58
N HIS A 32 -5.84 7.42 5.37
CA HIS A 32 -6.82 8.23 4.63
C HIS A 32 -7.94 7.35 4.04
N ALA A 33 -9.17 7.87 4.10
CA ALA A 33 -10.34 7.20 3.54
C ALA A 33 -10.18 6.96 2.03
N GLY A 34 -10.50 5.74 1.58
CA GLY A 34 -10.38 5.34 0.17
C GLY A 34 -9.01 4.81 -0.25
N CYS A 35 -8.03 4.76 0.67
CA CYS A 35 -6.67 4.27 0.40
C CYS A 35 -6.44 2.86 0.94
N SER A 36 -7.46 2.01 0.83
CA SER A 36 -7.39 0.62 1.28
C SER A 36 -6.54 -0.22 0.33
N PRO A 37 -5.77 -1.17 0.86
CA PRO A 37 -5.03 -2.09 0.01
C PRO A 37 -5.96 -3.05 -0.72
N THR A 38 -5.47 -3.56 -1.85
CA THR A 38 -5.98 -4.77 -2.47
C THR A 38 -5.18 -5.96 -1.93
N VAL A 39 -5.83 -6.83 -1.16
CA VAL A 39 -5.22 -8.05 -0.63
C VAL A 39 -5.40 -9.18 -1.64
N THR A 40 -4.29 -9.81 -2.03
CA THR A 40 -4.27 -10.97 -2.92
C THR A 40 -3.77 -12.21 -2.17
N ALA A 41 -3.65 -13.34 -2.87
CA ALA A 41 -3.12 -14.56 -2.29
C ALA A 41 -1.64 -14.45 -1.87
N ALA A 42 -0.85 -13.61 -2.56
CA ALA A 42 0.60 -13.48 -2.33
C ALA A 42 1.02 -12.12 -1.79
N GLU A 43 0.28 -11.06 -2.13
CA GLU A 43 0.70 -9.69 -1.84
C GLU A 43 -0.44 -8.83 -1.28
N VAL A 44 -0.06 -7.86 -0.45
CA VAL A 44 -0.89 -6.71 -0.08
C VAL A 44 -0.43 -5.52 -0.91
N VAL A 45 -1.31 -5.01 -1.78
CA VAL A 45 -0.95 -4.00 -2.78
C VAL A 45 -1.69 -2.69 -2.52
N PHE A 46 -0.94 -1.60 -2.41
CA PHE A 46 -1.45 -0.24 -2.34
C PHE A 46 -1.24 0.47 -3.68
N SER A 47 -2.30 1.09 -4.19
CA SER A 47 -2.23 2.04 -5.31
C SER A 47 -2.40 3.44 -4.74
N ILE A 48 -1.31 4.20 -4.69
CA ILE A 48 -1.22 5.47 -3.97
C ILE A 48 -1.14 6.62 -5.01
N PRO A 49 -2.22 7.34 -5.30
CA PRO A 49 -2.18 8.48 -6.21
C PRO A 49 -1.29 9.60 -5.66
N TYR A 50 -0.55 10.29 -6.52
CA TYR A 50 0.31 11.42 -6.09
C TYR A 50 -0.47 12.63 -5.54
N ASN A 51 -1.75 12.73 -5.87
CA ASN A 51 -2.65 13.81 -5.47
C ASN A 51 -3.71 13.33 -4.44
N GLY A 52 -3.43 12.27 -3.68
CA GLY A 52 -4.39 11.69 -2.73
C GLY A 52 -3.71 10.85 -1.65
N CYS A 53 -4.48 10.15 -0.81
CA CYS A 53 -3.92 9.30 0.26
C CYS A 53 -2.95 9.99 1.23
N GLY A 54 -3.05 11.31 1.37
CA GLY A 54 -2.15 12.11 2.22
C GLY A 54 -0.75 12.30 1.64
N THR A 55 -0.53 11.99 0.35
CA THR A 55 0.74 12.29 -0.30
C THR A 55 0.97 13.80 -0.36
N ARG A 56 2.20 14.22 -0.09
CA ARG A 56 2.65 15.61 -0.19
C ARG A 56 3.79 15.70 -1.20
N ARG A 57 3.77 16.77 -2.00
CA ARG A 57 4.87 17.13 -2.88
C ARG A 57 5.79 18.09 -2.14
N GLU A 58 7.05 17.70 -2.00
CA GLU A 58 8.11 18.57 -1.51
C GLU A 58 8.86 19.17 -2.71
N VAL A 59 9.45 20.35 -2.51
CA VAL A 59 10.18 21.14 -3.52
C VAL A 59 11.62 21.32 -3.07
#